data_AF-A0A9X3SJH2-F1
#
_entry.id   AF-A0A9X3SJH2-F1
#
_cell.length_a   1.000
_cell.length_b   1.000
_cell.length_c   1.000
_cell.angle_alpha   90.00
_cell.angle_beta   90.00
_cell.angle_gamma   90.00
#
_symmetry.space_group_name_H-M   'P 1'
#
loop_
_entity.id
_entity.type
_entity.pdbx_description
1 polymer ?
#
loop_
_entity_poly.entity_id
_entity_poly.type
_entity_poly.pdbx_seq_one_letter_code
_entity_poly.pdbx_strand_id
1 'polypeptide(L)'
;MKSHPASTAYRLYADSAAVSYLQWRSDVGWQLWQRGQGWQAIAEEPEPVGALDAAADVLLGPSEPSTNVPRVGRYELHAYGLAPDVVPIAFPETITLLTGDVSVLAGEFEDEVLCRIVRRVALLGGGVLALFEEKAS
;
A
#
# COMPACT_ATOMS: atom_id res chain seq x y z
N MET A 1 -19.05 6.19 11.61
CA MET A 1 -17.84 5.65 12.28
C MET A 1 -17.74 4.18 11.91
N LYS A 2 -16.89 3.81 10.95
CA LYS A 2 -16.66 2.39 10.64
C LYS A 2 -15.87 1.80 11.81
N SER A 3 -16.42 0.78 12.45
CA SER A 3 -15.74 0.06 13.53
C SER A 3 -14.54 -0.68 12.94
N HIS A 4 -13.33 -0.18 13.15
CA HIS A 4 -12.13 -0.95 12.88
C HIS A 4 -12.07 -2.08 13.92
N PRO A 5 -12.01 -3.35 13.50
CA PRO A 5 -11.92 -4.45 14.46
C PRO A 5 -10.70 -4.23 15.35
N ALA A 6 -10.92 -4.37 16.66
CA ALA A 6 -9.91 -4.23 17.68
C ALA A 6 -8.66 -5.04 17.28
N SER A 7 -7.50 -4.38 17.23
CA SER A 7 -6.17 -4.94 16.91
C SER A 7 -5.92 -5.41 15.47
N THR A 8 -6.34 -4.63 14.47
CA THR A 8 -5.82 -4.87 13.11
C THR A 8 -4.38 -4.37 13.02
N ALA A 9 -3.43 -5.30 12.90
CA ALA A 9 -2.02 -5.02 12.67
C ALA A 9 -1.58 -5.66 11.35
N TYR A 10 -1.03 -4.86 10.44
CA TYR A 10 -0.47 -5.34 9.17
C TYR A 10 1.03 -5.46 9.29
N ARG A 11 1.59 -6.59 8.87
CA ARG A 11 3.04 -6.73 8.76
C ARG A 11 3.52 -5.99 7.52
N LEU A 12 4.61 -5.25 7.68
CA LEU A 12 5.25 -4.50 6.61
C LEU A 12 6.63 -5.09 6.33
N TYR A 13 6.98 -5.11 5.05
CA TYR A 13 8.15 -5.79 4.52
C TYR A 13 9.06 -4.80 3.80
N ALA A 14 10.37 -5.03 3.95
CA ALA A 14 11.43 -4.43 3.17
C ALA A 14 12.42 -5.54 2.82
N ASP A 15 12.88 -5.61 1.57
CA ASP A 15 13.77 -6.68 1.07
C ASP A 15 13.28 -8.10 1.44
N SER A 16 11.97 -8.33 1.33
CA SER A 16 11.28 -9.59 1.68
C SER A 16 11.36 -10.00 3.16
N ALA A 17 11.87 -9.16 4.05
CA ALA A 17 11.87 -9.37 5.50
C ALA A 17 10.77 -8.55 6.18
N ALA A 18 10.03 -9.15 7.12
CA ALA A 18 9.10 -8.39 7.95
C ALA A 18 9.89 -7.51 8.93
N VAL A 19 9.87 -6.20 8.71
CA VAL A 19 10.68 -5.22 9.45
C VAL A 19 9.85 -4.37 10.42
N SER A 20 8.56 -4.24 10.15
CA SER A 20 7.65 -3.33 10.85
C SER A 20 6.22 -3.86 10.89
N TYR A 21 5.36 -3.23 11.67
CA TYR A 21 3.91 -3.40 11.54
C TYR A 21 3.16 -2.08 11.65
N LEU A 22 2.02 -2.01 10.96
CA LEU A 22 1.09 -0.90 11.04
C LEU A 22 -0.11 -1.31 11.88
N GLN A 23 -0.41 -0.59 12.96
CA GLN A 23 -1.47 -0.97 13.89
C GLN A 23 -2.46 0.17 14.11
N TRP A 24 -3.75 -0.13 14.07
CA TRP A 24 -4.79 0.82 14.45
C TRP A 24 -4.89 0.96 15.98
N ARG A 25 -4.94 2.19 16.46
CA ARG A 25 -5.23 2.55 17.86
C ARG A 25 -6.41 3.51 17.91
N SER A 26 -7.45 3.12 18.64
CA SER A 26 -8.75 3.81 18.68
C SER A 26 -8.69 5.29 19.12
N ASP A 27 -7.64 5.66 19.86
CA ASP A 27 -7.40 6.98 20.43
C ASP A 27 -6.43 7.85 19.61
N VAL A 28 -5.65 7.26 18.69
CA VAL A 28 -4.52 7.94 18.04
C VAL A 28 -4.57 7.85 16.51
N GLY A 29 -5.07 6.75 15.95
CA GLY A 29 -5.02 6.50 14.51
C GLY A 29 -4.18 5.28 14.16
N TRP A 30 -3.69 5.21 12.92
CA TRP A 30 -2.71 4.22 12.50
C TRP A 30 -1.31 4.61 12.95
N GLN A 31 -0.64 3.70 13.64
CA GLN A 31 0.74 3.88 14.08
C GLN A 31 1.66 2.90 13.37
N LEU A 32 2.77 3.42 12.83
CA LEU A 32 3.87 2.62 12.31
C LEU A 32 4.81 2.25 13.44
N TRP A 33 5.04 0.95 13.63
CA TRP A 33 5.97 0.41 14.61
C TRP A 33 7.15 -0.26 13.92
N GLN A 34 8.36 0.08 14.35
CA GLN A 34 9.60 -0.50 13.81
C GLN A 34 10.38 -1.21 14.90
N ARG A 35 11.05 -2.31 14.54
CA ARG A 35 11.92 -3.06 15.44
C ARG A 35 13.36 -2.53 15.39
N GLY A 36 13.68 -1.58 16.27
CA GLY A 36 15.05 -1.15 16.57
C GLY A 36 15.64 -1.93 17.75
N GLN A 37 16.13 -1.23 18.78
CA GLN A 37 16.42 -1.83 20.10
C GLN A 37 15.16 -2.14 20.94
N GLY A 38 13.98 -1.98 20.34
CA GLY A 38 12.66 -2.20 20.90
C GLY A 38 11.60 -1.80 19.86
N TRP A 39 10.33 -2.04 20.16
CA TRP A 39 9.21 -1.56 19.34
C TRP A 39 8.90 -0.11 19.74
N GLN A 40 8.96 0.80 18.77
CA GLN A 40 8.62 2.21 18.95
C GLN A 40 7.72 2.69 17.81
N ALA A 41 6.74 3.53 18.14
CA ALA A 41 5.93 4.23 17.16
C ALA A 41 6.75 5.36 16.54
N ILE A 42 6.78 5.43 15.20
CA ILE A 42 7.63 6.39 14.46
C ILE A 42 6.86 7.28 13.48
N ALA A 43 5.58 6.98 13.23
CA ALA A 43 4.67 7.82 12.45
C ALA A 43 3.22 7.57 12.88
N GLU A 44 2.38 8.60 12.75
CA GLU A 44 0.96 8.57 13.08
C GLU A 44 0.15 9.15 11.92
N GLU A 45 -0.87 8.43 11.47
CA GLU A 45 -1.70 8.82 10.34
C GLU A 45 -3.18 8.49 10.61
N PRO A 46 -4.12 9.38 10.28
CA PRO A 46 -5.53 9.17 10.58
C PRO A 46 -6.17 8.11 9.66
N GLU A 47 -5.68 7.99 8.43
CA GLU A 47 -6.23 7.11 7.39
C GLU A 47 -5.24 6.00 7.02
N PRO A 48 -5.71 4.76 6.79
CA PRO A 48 -4.83 3.60 6.56
C PRO A 48 -3.94 3.77 5.32
N VAL A 49 -4.45 4.42 4.28
CA VAL A 49 -3.71 4.65 3.03
C VAL A 49 -2.55 5.61 3.22
N GLY A 50 -2.79 6.74 3.89
CA GLY A 50 -1.73 7.70 4.23
C GLY A 50 -0.68 7.06 5.14
N ALA A 51 -1.13 6.23 6.07
CA ALA A 51 -0.27 5.45 6.95
C ALA A 51 0.65 4.47 6.20
N LEU A 52 0.14 3.80 5.17
CA LEU A 52 0.94 2.93 4.30
C LEU A 52 1.91 3.72 3.42
N ASP A 53 1.49 4.87 2.88
CA ASP A 53 2.37 5.74 2.08
C ASP A 53 3.54 6.29 2.91
N ALA A 54 3.24 6.81 4.11
CA ALA A 54 4.26 7.28 5.05
C ALA A 54 5.21 6.14 5.47
N ALA A 55 4.67 4.94 5.71
CA ALA A 55 5.49 3.78 6.04
C ALA A 55 6.37 3.34 4.87
N ALA A 56 5.89 3.41 3.63
CA ALA A 56 6.69 3.14 2.44
C ALA A 56 7.85 4.16 2.34
N ASP A 57 7.60 5.44 2.58
CA ASP A 57 8.67 6.46 2.51
C ASP A 57 9.75 6.25 3.58
N VAL A 58 9.35 5.82 4.78
CA VAL A 58 10.30 5.48 5.86
C VAL A 58 11.10 4.21 5.55
N LEU A 59 10.45 3.16 5.02
CA LEU A 59 11.06 1.83 4.92
C LEU A 59 11.71 1.55 3.57
N LEU A 60 11.18 2.11 2.49
CA LEU A 60 11.66 1.94 1.12
C LEU A 60 12.38 3.20 0.60
N GLY A 61 12.45 4.26 1.41
CA GLY A 61 12.92 5.59 1.00
C GLY A 61 11.85 6.37 0.24
N PRO A 62 11.94 7.71 0.16
CA PRO A 62 10.92 8.54 -0.49
C PRO A 62 10.80 8.20 -1.98
N SER A 63 9.60 8.33 -2.52
CA SER A 63 9.41 8.24 -3.97
C SER A 63 10.16 9.38 -4.67
N GLU A 64 10.90 9.07 -5.74
CA GLU A 64 11.52 10.12 -6.55
C GLU A 64 10.41 10.95 -7.24
N PRO A 65 10.48 12.29 -7.18
CA PRO A 65 9.51 13.13 -7.86
C PRO A 65 9.61 12.91 -9.37
N SER A 66 8.47 12.59 -10.00
CA SER A 66 8.41 12.47 -11.45
C SER A 66 8.59 13.85 -12.08
N THR A 67 9.52 13.98 -13.02
CA THR A 67 9.67 15.20 -13.84
C THR A 67 8.76 15.20 -15.06
N ASN A 68 7.99 14.13 -15.27
CA ASN A 68 7.08 14.02 -16.41
C ASN A 68 5.81 14.83 -16.17
N VAL A 69 5.24 15.37 -17.24
CA VAL A 69 3.89 15.95 -17.19
C VAL A 69 2.93 14.86 -16.74
N PRO A 70 2.07 15.10 -15.72
CA PRO A 70 1.11 14.10 -15.25
C PRO A 70 0.27 13.58 -16.42
N ARG A 71 0.27 12.25 -16.58
CA ARG A 71 -0.55 11.56 -17.57
C ARG A 71 -1.50 10.65 -16.81
N VAL A 72 -2.79 10.83 -17.07
CA VAL A 72 -3.81 9.89 -16.60
C VAL A 72 -3.91 8.78 -17.64
N GLY A 73 -3.68 7.55 -17.21
CA GLY A 73 -3.86 6.35 -18.01
C GLY A 73 -4.79 5.37 -17.30
N ARG A 74 -5.44 4.50 -18.06
CA ARG A 74 -6.19 3.38 -17.50
C ARG A 74 -5.29 2.17 -17.40
N TYR A 75 -5.11 1.68 -16.18
CA TYR A 75 -4.16 0.63 -15.86
C TYR A 75 -4.81 -0.57 -15.20
N GLU A 76 -4.22 -1.75 -15.44
CA GLU A 76 -4.50 -2.98 -14.71
C GLU A 76 -3.19 -3.53 -14.13
N LEU A 77 -3.07 -3.53 -12.81
CA LEU A 77 -1.93 -4.08 -12.08
C LEU A 77 -2.29 -5.46 -11.51
N HIS A 78 -1.51 -6.48 -11.88
CA HIS A 78 -1.67 -7.83 -11.35
C HIS A 78 -0.65 -8.04 -10.24
N ALA A 79 -1.12 -8.23 -9.02
CA ALA A 79 -0.30 -8.43 -7.83
C ALA A 79 -0.57 -9.79 -7.17
N TYR A 80 0.45 -10.42 -6.59
CA TYR A 80 0.30 -11.64 -5.79
C TYR A 80 0.71 -11.39 -4.34
N GLY A 81 0.33 -12.31 -3.45
CA GLY A 81 0.78 -12.29 -2.05
C GLY A 81 0.08 -11.27 -1.14
N LEU A 82 -0.97 -10.62 -1.63
CA LEU A 82 -1.78 -9.68 -0.86
C LEU A 82 -2.88 -10.43 -0.10
N ALA A 83 -3.00 -10.17 1.20
CA ALA A 83 -4.08 -10.73 1.99
C ALA A 83 -5.45 -10.11 1.58
N PRO A 84 -6.47 -10.91 1.24
CA PRO A 84 -7.74 -10.41 0.69
C PRO A 84 -8.46 -9.35 1.53
N ASP A 85 -8.32 -9.41 2.85
CA ASP A 85 -8.89 -8.47 3.81
C ASP A 85 -8.16 -7.12 3.85
N VAL A 86 -6.89 -7.08 3.44
CA VAL A 86 -6.07 -5.87 3.38
C VAL A 86 -6.34 -5.07 2.11
N VAL A 87 -6.62 -5.76 0.99
CA VAL A 87 -6.75 -5.12 -0.33
C VAL A 87 -7.73 -3.93 -0.37
N PRO A 88 -8.98 -4.04 0.11
CA PRO A 88 -9.92 -2.90 0.05
C PRO A 88 -9.52 -1.72 0.96
N ILE A 89 -8.59 -1.94 1.90
CA ILE A 89 -8.11 -0.93 2.85
C ILE A 89 -6.86 -0.23 2.31
N ALA A 90 -5.96 -0.98 1.66
CA ALA A 90 -4.70 -0.48 1.13
C ALA A 90 -4.84 0.15 -0.27
N PHE A 91 -5.87 -0.23 -1.03
CA PHE A 91 -6.06 0.19 -2.42
C PHE A 91 -7.50 0.70 -2.71
N PRO A 92 -8.04 1.63 -1.90
CA PRO A 92 -9.42 2.11 -2.08
C PRO A 92 -9.66 2.87 -3.38
N GLU A 93 -8.61 3.34 -4.06
CA GLU A 93 -8.68 3.99 -5.37
C GLU A 93 -8.85 3.00 -6.53
N THR A 94 -8.83 1.69 -6.26
CA THR A 94 -8.83 0.64 -7.29
C THR A 94 -10.16 -0.11 -7.33
N ILE A 95 -10.56 -0.55 -8.51
CA ILE A 95 -11.50 -1.66 -8.66
C ILE A 95 -10.70 -2.94 -8.51
N THR A 96 -10.98 -3.69 -7.44
CA THR A 96 -10.27 -4.92 -7.13
C THR A 96 -11.02 -6.15 -7.63
N LEU A 97 -10.32 -7.04 -8.35
CA LEU A 97 -10.77 -8.41 -8.60
C LEU A 97 -9.80 -9.39 -7.92
N LEU A 98 -10.32 -10.37 -7.18
CA LEU A 98 -9.51 -11.44 -6.59
C LEU A 98 -9.71 -12.74 -7.38
N THR A 99 -8.61 -13.33 -7.85
CA THR A 99 -8.61 -14.61 -8.57
C THR A 99 -7.50 -15.50 -8.02
N GLY A 100 -7.85 -16.44 -7.14
CA GLY A 100 -6.87 -17.29 -6.46
C GLY A 100 -5.96 -16.47 -5.54
N ASP A 101 -4.66 -16.52 -5.80
CA ASP A 101 -3.61 -15.76 -5.09
C ASP A 101 -3.25 -14.44 -5.77
N VAL A 102 -3.94 -14.09 -6.86
CA VAL A 102 -3.73 -12.87 -7.63
C VAL A 102 -4.85 -11.85 -7.37
N SER A 103 -4.45 -10.63 -7.04
CA SER A 103 -5.28 -9.44 -6.99
C SER A 103 -5.04 -8.60 -8.24
N VAL A 104 -6.11 -8.29 -8.97
CA VAL A 104 -6.10 -7.31 -10.06
C VAL A 104 -6.57 -5.98 -9.49
N LEU A 105 -5.73 -4.96 -9.60
CA LEU A 105 -5.99 -3.59 -9.17
C LEU A 105 -6.13 -2.73 -10.41
N ALA A 106 -7.37 -2.39 -10.77
CA ALA A 106 -7.69 -1.65 -11.99
C ALA A 106 -8.19 -0.23 -11.68
N GLY A 107 -7.89 0.73 -12.55
CA GLY A 107 -8.40 2.09 -12.43
C GLY A 107 -7.73 3.08 -13.37
N GLU A 108 -8.14 4.34 -13.26
CA GLU A 108 -7.49 5.48 -13.92
C GLU A 108 -6.53 6.13 -12.94
N PHE A 109 -5.24 6.15 -13.28
CA PHE A 109 -4.20 6.63 -12.39
C PHE A 109 -3.27 7.59 -13.10
N GLU A 110 -2.79 8.58 -12.34
CA GLU A 110 -1.55 9.28 -12.66
C GLU A 110 -0.35 8.41 -12.27
N ASP A 111 0.80 8.62 -12.93
CA ASP A 111 2.04 7.88 -12.66
C ASP A 111 2.43 7.90 -11.17
N GLU A 112 2.18 9.01 -10.46
CA GLU A 112 2.46 9.13 -9.03
C GLU A 112 1.57 8.20 -8.18
N VAL A 113 0.28 8.11 -8.52
CA VAL A 113 -0.67 7.22 -7.84
C VAL A 113 -0.29 5.76 -8.11
N LEU A 114 0.05 5.44 -9.36
CA LEU A 114 0.52 4.11 -9.73
C LEU A 114 1.80 3.71 -8.98
N CYS A 115 2.74 4.66 -8.81
CA CYS A 115 3.95 4.45 -8.01
C CYS A 115 3.61 4.13 -6.54
N ARG A 116 2.66 4.86 -5.93
CA ARG A 116 2.20 4.57 -4.56
C ARG A 116 1.55 3.19 -4.46
N ILE A 117 0.69 2.82 -5.41
CA ILE A 117 0.08 1.48 -5.45
C ILE A 117 1.15 0.40 -5.49
N VAL A 118 2.14 0.48 -6.39
CA VAL A 118 3.23 -0.50 -6.49
C VAL A 118 4.04 -0.58 -5.20
N ARG A 119 4.32 0.56 -4.57
CA ARG A 119 5.04 0.63 -3.29
C ARG A 119 4.25 -0.01 -2.15
N ARG A 120 2.93 0.20 -2.08
CA ARG A 120 2.05 -0.47 -1.11
C ARG A 120 2.02 -1.98 -1.32
N VAL A 121 1.99 -2.46 -2.57
CA VAL A 121 2.09 -3.90 -2.88
C VAL A 121 3.37 -4.48 -2.29
N ALA A 122 4.52 -3.87 -2.58
CA ALA A 122 5.81 -4.32 -2.06
C ALA A 122 5.87 -4.26 -0.53
N LEU A 123 5.40 -3.16 0.07
CA LEU A 123 5.37 -2.95 1.51
C LEU A 123 4.54 -4.01 2.24
N LEU A 124 3.46 -4.49 1.63
CA LEU A 124 2.59 -5.54 2.19
C LEU A 124 3.12 -6.96 1.95
N GLY A 125 4.33 -7.10 1.39
CA GLY A 125 4.95 -8.39 1.09
C GLY A 125 4.43 -9.05 -0.19
N GLY A 126 3.65 -8.32 -0.99
CA GLY A 126 3.21 -8.75 -2.30
C GLY A 126 4.24 -8.46 -3.39
N GLY A 127 3.97 -8.94 -4.59
CA GLY A 127 4.77 -8.62 -5.78
C GLY A 127 3.91 -8.35 -7.00
N VAL A 128 4.45 -7.56 -7.92
CA VAL A 128 3.80 -7.24 -9.20
C VAL A 128 4.18 -8.30 -10.24
N LEU A 129 3.18 -8.93 -10.84
CA LEU A 129 3.34 -9.89 -11.94
C LEU A 129 3.33 -9.19 -13.30
N ALA A 130 2.41 -8.24 -13.47
CA ALA A 130 2.20 -7.54 -14.72
C ALA A 130 1.54 -6.17 -14.48
N LEU A 131 1.83 -5.24 -15.38
CA LEU A 131 1.18 -3.94 -15.50
C LEU A 131 0.74 -3.78 -16.95
N PHE A 132 -0.54 -3.56 -17.17
CA PHE A 132 -1.11 -3.25 -18.48
C PHE A 132 -1.60 -1.81 -18.50
N GLU A 133 -1.36 -1.12 -19.61
CA GLU A 133 -1.87 0.22 -19.91
C GLU A 133 -2.81 0.10 -21.11
N GLU A 134 -4.05 0.58 -20.95
CA GLU A 134 -4.98 0.70 -22.06
C GLU A 134 -4.62 1.95 -22.87
N LYS A 135 -4.11 1.75 -24.10
CA LYS A 135 -3.83 2.88 -24.99
C LYS A 135 -5.13 3.54 -25.43
N ALA A 136 -5.27 4.84 -25.16
CA ALA A 136 -6.29 5.65 -25.79
C ALA A 136 -6.17 5.52 -27.32
N SER A 137 -7.26 5.06 -27.95
CA SER A 137 -7.36 4.84 -29.39
C SER A 137 -7.53 6.15 -30.16
#